data_AF-A0A1X7F244-F1
#
_entry.id   AF-A0A1X7F244-F1
#
_cell.length_a   1.000
_cell.length_b   1.000
_cell.length_c   1.000
_cell.angle_alpha   90.00
_cell.angle_beta   90.00
_cell.angle_gamma   90.00
#
_symmetry.space_group_name_H-M   'P 1'
#
loop_
_entity.id
_entity.type
_entity.pdbx_description
1 polymer ?
#
loop_
_entity_poly.entity_id
_entity_poly.type
_entity_poly.pdbx_seq_one_letter_code
_entity_poly.pdbx_strand_id
1 'polypeptide(L)'
;MGQELDGLRQAIVDKYGTVHKFCRRSPQLNRSTVYMVLNGNYPGNMAGQIKRIKQALADQDKSEDVFQAIKTEACRRCAVTVPCDKCDKMFKAQASAVLQIFSS
;
A
#
# COMPACT_ATOMS: atom_id res chain seq x y z
N MET A 1 8.70 22.23 -3.30
CA MET A 1 9.11 20.83 -2.99
C MET A 1 8.84 20.45 -1.54
N GLY A 2 9.21 21.25 -0.52
CA GLY A 2 8.92 20.93 0.90
C GLY A 2 7.45 20.59 1.19
N GLN A 3 6.51 21.44 0.80
CA GLN A 3 5.07 21.21 0.99
C GLN A 3 4.54 19.92 0.30
N GLU A 4 5.13 19.52 -0.83
CA GLU A 4 4.73 18.29 -1.52
C GLU A 4 5.18 17.05 -0.74
N LEU A 5 6.39 17.09 -0.17
CA LEU A 5 6.94 16.01 0.64
C LEU A 5 6.21 15.87 1.97
N ASP A 6 5.83 17.00 2.58
CA ASP A 6 5.01 17.03 3.79
C ASP A 6 3.62 16.42 3.52
N GLY A 7 2.98 16.80 2.41
CA GLY A 7 1.71 16.20 1.99
C GLY A 7 1.83 14.68 1.73
N LEU A 8 2.91 14.24 1.08
CA LEU A 8 3.18 12.82 0.85
C LEU A 8 3.40 12.06 2.16
N ARG A 9 4.16 12.65 3.09
CA ARG A 9 4.37 12.08 4.43
C ARG A 9 3.04 11.97 5.19
N GLN A 10 2.22 13.01 5.14
CA GLN A 10 0.92 13.01 5.82
C GLN A 10 0.02 11.91 5.25
N ALA A 11 -0.10 11.79 3.93
CA ALA A 11 -0.90 10.73 3.29
C ALA A 11 -0.42 9.32 3.69
N ILE A 12 0.89 9.12 3.83
CA ILE A 12 1.45 7.86 4.33
C ILE A 12 1.05 7.61 5.80
N VAL A 13 1.12 8.64 6.65
CA VAL A 13 0.78 8.53 8.07
C VAL A 13 -0.71 8.30 8.25
N ASP A 14 -1.57 9.02 7.52
CA ASP A 14 -3.02 8.86 7.61
C ASP A 14 -3.45 7.42 7.28
N LYS A 15 -2.79 6.80 6.29
CA LYS A 15 -3.13 5.44 5.86
C LYS A 15 -2.48 4.33 6.67
N TYR A 16 -1.20 4.47 7.02
CA TYR A 16 -0.42 3.39 7.65
C TYR A 16 -0.09 3.65 9.12
N GLY A 17 -0.42 4.82 9.66
CA GLY A 17 -0.05 5.32 10.98
C GLY A 17 1.42 5.76 11.10
N THR A 18 2.34 5.13 10.36
CA THR A 18 3.76 5.52 10.33
C THR A 18 4.39 5.22 8.98
N VAL A 19 5.41 6.00 8.62
CA VAL A 19 6.28 5.73 7.44
C VAL A 19 6.93 4.35 7.53
N HIS A 20 7.27 3.89 8.74
CA HIS A 20 7.85 2.56 8.93
C HIS A 20 6.89 1.43 8.54
N LYS A 21 5.62 1.52 8.96
CA LYS A 21 4.58 0.56 8.58
C LYS A 21 4.33 0.55 7.07
N PHE A 22 4.36 1.72 6.43
CA PHE A 22 4.30 1.81 4.97
C PHE A 22 5.46 1.08 4.29
N CYS A 23 6.71 1.33 4.68
CA CYS A 23 7.85 0.62 4.10
C CYS A 23 7.78 -0.90 4.31
N ARG A 24 7.26 -1.37 5.45
CA ARG A 24 7.05 -2.80 5.70
C ARG A 24 6.02 -3.41 4.75
N ARG A 25 5.04 -2.61 4.33
CA ARG A 25 3.95 -3.03 3.44
C ARG A 25 4.31 -2.88 1.95
N SER A 26 5.32 -2.07 1.64
CA SER A 26 5.82 -1.81 0.30
C SER A 26 7.27 -2.31 0.14
N PRO A 27 7.50 -3.65 0.10
CA PRO A 27 8.84 -4.24 0.08
C PRO A 27 9.64 -3.89 -1.19
N GLN A 28 8.98 -3.45 -2.26
CA GLN A 28 9.62 -2.94 -3.47
C GLN A 28 10.32 -1.58 -3.27
N LEU A 29 10.06 -0.89 -2.16
CA LEU A 29 10.69 0.39 -1.83
C LEU A 29 11.78 0.21 -0.76
N ASN A 30 12.96 0.77 -1.00
CA ASN A 30 14.01 0.83 0.00
C ASN A 30 13.64 1.86 1.09
N ARG A 31 13.60 1.41 2.36
CA ARG A 31 13.27 2.26 3.51
C ARG A 31 14.14 3.51 3.59
N SER A 32 15.46 3.38 3.53
CA SER A 32 16.38 4.52 3.62
C SER A 32 16.13 5.54 2.51
N THR A 33 15.87 5.06 1.29
CA THR A 33 15.49 5.92 0.16
C THR A 33 14.20 6.68 0.43
N VAL A 34 13.16 6.02 0.96
CA VAL A 34 11.89 6.69 1.31
C VAL A 34 12.12 7.80 2.33
N TYR A 35 12.87 7.54 3.40
CA TYR A 35 13.17 8.59 4.39
C TYR A 35 13.99 9.74 3.80
N MET A 36 15.01 9.46 2.98
CA MET A 36 15.79 10.50 2.31
C MET A 36 14.92 11.37 1.39
N VAL A 37 14.00 10.77 0.65
CA VAL A 37 13.07 11.48 -0.23
C VAL A 37 12.11 12.34 0.57
N LEU A 38 11.47 11.79 1.60
CA LEU A 38 10.55 12.53 2.47
C LEU A 38 11.23 13.67 3.23
N ASN A 39 12.54 13.56 3.49
CA ASN A 39 13.33 14.61 4.12
C ASN A 39 13.92 15.61 3.09
N GLY A 40 13.70 15.42 1.78
CA GLY A 40 14.20 16.29 0.73
C GLY A 40 15.70 16.16 0.42
N ASN A 41 16.37 15.13 0.97
CA ASN A 41 17.83 14.99 0.94
C ASN A 41 18.30 13.83 0.04
N TYR A 42 17.42 13.29 -0.82
CA TYR A 42 17.80 12.20 -1.70
C TYR A 42 18.65 12.72 -2.88
N PRO A 43 19.91 12.25 -3.05
CA PRO A 43 20.83 12.80 -4.05
C PRO A 43 20.58 12.30 -5.49
N GLY A 44 19.71 11.29 -5.67
CA GLY A 44 19.39 10.73 -6.97
C GLY A 44 18.20 11.42 -7.64
N ASN A 45 17.54 10.71 -8.57
CA ASN A 45 16.34 11.19 -9.22
C ASN A 45 15.16 11.31 -8.24
N MET A 46 15.04 12.48 -7.62
CA MET A 46 14.06 12.78 -6.59
C MET A 46 12.62 12.67 -7.12
N ALA A 47 12.33 13.25 -8.28
CA ALA A 47 11.02 13.17 -8.92
C ALA A 47 10.61 11.72 -9.24
N GLY A 48 11.56 10.91 -9.71
CA GLY A 48 11.34 9.48 -9.98
C GLY A 48 10.99 8.69 -8.73
N GLN A 49 11.65 8.97 -7.61
CA GLN A 49 11.32 8.31 -6.34
C GLN A 49 10.01 8.78 -5.74
N ILE A 50 9.68 10.09 -5.81
CA ILE A 50 8.35 10.58 -5.43
C ILE A 50 7.27 9.82 -6.22
N LYS A 51 7.43 9.68 -7.53
CA LYS A 51 6.47 8.95 -8.38
C LYS A 51 6.30 7.51 -7.91
N ARG A 52 7.40 6.80 -7.63
CA ARG A 52 7.37 5.42 -7.12
C ARG A 52 6.68 5.31 -5.76
N ILE A 53 6.91 6.26 -4.85
CA ILE A 53 6.25 6.27 -3.54
C ILE A 53 4.75 6.51 -3.70
N LYS A 54 4.35 7.48 -4.54
CA LYS A 54 2.93 7.74 -4.87
C LYS A 54 2.26 6.52 -5.51
N GLN A 55 2.95 5.83 -6.42
CA GLN A 55 2.46 4.59 -7.03
C GLN A 55 2.27 3.48 -5.99
N ALA A 56 3.25 3.22 -5.14
CA ALA A 56 3.13 2.22 -4.08
C ALA A 56 2.00 2.56 -3.08
N LEU A 57 1.77 3.85 -2.83
CA LEU A 57 0.67 4.31 -2.00
C LEU A 57 -0.69 3.96 -2.64
N ALA A 58 -0.84 4.22 -3.94
CA ALA A 58 -2.06 3.99 -4.72
C ALA A 58 -2.32 2.51 -5.07
N ASP A 59 -1.29 1.74 -5.42
CA ASP A 59 -1.43 0.31 -5.77
C ASP A 59 -1.92 -0.51 -4.56
N GLN A 60 -1.59 -0.07 -3.35
CA GLN A 60 -2.17 -0.67 -2.15
C GLN A 60 -3.62 -0.29 -1.88
N ASP A 61 -4.10 0.89 -2.32
CA ASP A 61 -5.56 1.18 -2.25
C ASP A 61 -6.32 0.14 -3.06
N LYS A 62 -5.88 -0.10 -4.30
CA LYS A 62 -6.47 -1.12 -5.17
C LYS A 62 -6.40 -2.52 -4.56
N SER A 63 -5.31 -2.84 -3.84
CA SER A 63 -5.14 -4.17 -3.25
C SER A 63 -6.12 -4.41 -2.11
N GLU A 64 -6.35 -3.39 -1.28
CA GLU A 64 -7.34 -3.46 -0.20
C GLU A 64 -8.76 -3.50 -0.78
N ASP A 65 -9.07 -2.71 -1.80
CA ASP A 65 -10.39 -2.72 -2.47
C ASP A 65 -10.73 -4.11 -3.04
N VAL A 66 -9.79 -4.72 -3.76
CA VAL A 66 -9.97 -6.06 -4.32
C VAL A 66 -10.08 -7.10 -3.20
N PHE A 67 -9.30 -6.98 -2.13
CA PHE A 67 -9.41 -7.85 -0.96
C PHE A 67 -10.81 -7.75 -0.32
N GLN A 68 -11.33 -6.54 -0.10
CA GLN A 68 -12.65 -6.34 0.49
C GLN A 68 -13.77 -6.85 -0.43
N ALA A 69 -13.64 -6.68 -1.74
CA ALA A 69 -14.59 -7.25 -2.71
C ALA A 69 -14.62 -8.79 -2.66
N ILE A 70 -13.44 -9.43 -2.69
CA ILE A 70 -13.31 -10.89 -2.55
C ILE A 70 -13.90 -11.36 -1.21
N LYS A 71 -13.51 -10.70 -0.11
CA LYS A 71 -13.97 -11.04 1.24
C LYS A 71 -15.49 -10.94 1.35
N THR A 72 -16.09 -9.87 0.84
CA THR A 72 -17.55 -9.66 0.88
C THR A 72 -18.30 -10.78 0.15
N GLU A 73 -17.89 -11.09 -1.08
CA GLU A 73 -18.58 -12.11 -1.88
C GLU A 73 -18.35 -13.53 -1.32
N ALA A 74 -17.13 -13.84 -0.88
CA ALA A 74 -16.80 -15.15 -0.33
C ALA A 74 -17.47 -15.38 1.04
N CYS A 75 -17.44 -14.38 1.93
CA CYS A 75 -18.03 -14.49 3.27
C CYS A 75 -19.56 -14.57 3.21
N ARG A 76 -20.23 -13.97 2.21
CA ARG A 76 -21.68 -14.11 2.02
C ARG A 76 -22.14 -15.56 1.88
N ARG A 77 -21.27 -16.44 1.37
CA ARG A 77 -21.55 -17.88 1.15
C ARG A 77 -20.92 -18.77 2.24
N CYS A 78 -20.25 -18.19 3.23
CA CYS A 78 -19.56 -18.91 4.28
C CYS A 78 -20.52 -19.32 5.40
N ALA A 79 -20.24 -20.45 6.07
CA ALA A 79 -21.03 -20.90 7.22
C ALA A 79 -20.82 -20.05 8.49
N VAL A 80 -19.78 -19.20 8.53
CA VAL A 80 -19.51 -18.32 9.68
C VAL A 80 -20.38 -17.08 9.58
N THR A 81 -21.25 -16.88 10.58
CA THR A 81 -22.24 -15.78 10.62
C THR A 81 -21.75 -14.53 11.35
N VAL A 82 -20.60 -14.61 12.02
CA VAL A 82 -19.96 -13.50 12.72
C VAL A 82 -18.79 -12.92 11.92
N PRO A 83 -18.43 -11.64 12.12
CA PRO A 83 -17.20 -11.10 11.56
C PRO A 83 -16.00 -11.98 11.93
N CYS A 84 -15.23 -12.40 10.92
CA CYS A 84 -14.01 -13.18 11.12
C CYS A 84 -12.90 -12.79 10.14
N ASP A 85 -11.69 -13.22 10.45
CA ASP A 85 -10.46 -12.93 9.73
C ASP A 85 -9.71 -14.20 9.27
N LYS A 86 -10.32 -15.39 9.47
CA LYS A 86 -9.70 -16.70 9.18
C LYS A 86 -9.15 -16.80 7.75
N CYS A 87 -9.84 -16.22 6.77
CA CYS A 87 -9.47 -16.30 5.36
C CYS A 87 -8.69 -15.08 4.85
N ASP A 88 -8.44 -14.07 5.70
CA ASP A 88 -7.87 -12.79 5.28
C ASP A 88 -6.53 -12.94 4.57
N LYS A 89 -5.67 -13.84 5.08
CA LYS A 89 -4.37 -14.12 4.47
C LYS A 89 -4.52 -14.63 3.04
N MET A 90 -5.49 -15.53 2.79
CA MET A 90 -5.74 -16.09 1.47
C MET A 90 -6.32 -15.04 0.52
N PHE A 91 -7.33 -14.29 0.96
CA PHE A 91 -7.96 -13.27 0.13
C PHE A 91 -7.00 -12.12 -0.21
N LYS A 92 -6.10 -11.74 0.71
CA LYS A 92 -5.02 -10.77 0.43
C LYS A 92 -4.05 -11.28 -0.63
N ALA A 93 -3.71 -12.57 -0.61
CA ALA A 93 -2.86 -13.18 -1.64
C ALA A 93 -3.57 -13.20 -3.01
N GLN A 94 -4.86 -13.52 -3.05
CA GLN A 94 -5.67 -13.47 -4.28
C GLN A 94 -5.77 -12.04 -4.83
N ALA A 95 -6.05 -11.04 -3.99
CA ALA A 95 -6.09 -9.65 -4.39
C ALA A 95 -4.75 -9.18 -4.99
N SER A 96 -3.63 -9.58 -4.37
CA SER A 96 -2.30 -9.29 -4.89
C SER A 96 -2.06 -9.94 -6.27
N ALA A 97 -2.47 -11.20 -6.45
CA ALA A 97 -2.31 -11.91 -7.72
C ALA A 97 -3.14 -11.28 -8.84
N VAL A 98 -4.37 -10.84 -8.56
CA VAL A 98 -5.22 -10.14 -9.54
C VAL A 98 -4.57 -8.83 -9.99
N LEU A 99 -4.03 -8.03 -9.07
CA LEU A 99 -3.38 -6.77 -9.44
C LEU A 99 -2.11 -6.96 -10.28
N GLN A 100 -1.37 -8.05 -10.09
CA GLN A 100 -0.21 -8.36 -10.93
C GLN A 100 -0.58 -8.51 -12.41
N ILE A 101 -1.80 -8.98 -12.72
CA ILE A 101 -2.31 -9.09 -14.10
C ILE A 101 -2.43 -7.70 -14.74
N PHE A 102 -2.88 -6.70 -13.99
CA PHE A 102 -3.15 -5.34 -14.49
C PHE A 102 -1.97 -4.38 -14.37
N SER A 103 -0.84 -4.85 -13.82
CA SER A 103 0.38 -4.05 -13.63
C SER A 103 1.45 -4.33 -14.71
N SER A 104 1.08 -5.08 -15.77
CA SER A 104 1.94 -5.45 -16.91
C SER A 104 1.78 -4.49 -18.09
#